data_AF-A0A5W5S8U4-F1
#
_entry.id   AF-A0A5W5S8U4-F1
#
_cell.length_a   1.000
_cell.length_b   1.000
_cell.length_c   1.000
_cell.angle_alpha   90.00
_cell.angle_beta   90.00
_cell.angle_gamma   90.00
#
_symmetry.space_group_name_H-M   'P 1'
#
loop_
_entity.id
_entity.type
_entity.pdbx_description
1 polymer ?
#
loop_
_entity_poly.entity_id
_entity_poly.type
_entity_poly.pdbx_seq_one_letter_code
_entity_poly.pdbx_strand_id
1 'polypeptide(L)'
;NTRKYKKGLRTPGQATATLNADPANASHLMLSNMAESNDQSDVTFAIGWADGESKPTIGSSEGSVDGLTLPSDRTWYVFKGYVSDFPFDFQGNTVVQTSATIQRSGQGAWIPKEQPGS
;
A
#
# COMPACT_ATOMS: atom_id res chain seq x y z
N ASN A 1 -15.06 27.39 -30.54
CA ASN A 1 -15.51 26.44 -29.49
C ASN A 1 -14.73 25.14 -29.62
N THR A 2 -13.64 25.01 -28.87
CA THR A 2 -12.80 23.80 -28.89
C THR A 2 -13.36 22.79 -27.90
N ARG A 3 -13.83 21.65 -28.39
CA ARG A 3 -14.29 20.54 -27.56
C ARG A 3 -13.09 19.96 -26.80
N LYS A 4 -13.14 19.97 -25.46
CA LYS A 4 -12.13 19.31 -24.62
C LYS A 4 -12.70 17.97 -24.14
N TYR A 5 -11.96 16.89 -24.35
CA TYR A 5 -12.30 15.59 -23.78
C TYR A 5 -12.04 15.60 -22.27
N LYS A 6 -13.02 15.14 -21.48
CA LYS A 6 -12.80 14.81 -20.07
C LYS A 6 -12.25 13.39 -20.00
N LYS A 7 -11.11 13.22 -19.33
CA LYS A 7 -10.55 11.90 -19.04
C LYS A 7 -11.57 11.13 -18.19
N GLY A 8 -12.00 9.95 -18.66
CA GLY A 8 -12.98 9.11 -17.97
C GLY A 8 -12.47 8.60 -16.62
N LEU A 9 -13.39 8.08 -15.79
CA LEU A 9 -13.03 7.39 -14.55
C LEU A 9 -12.08 6.24 -14.87
N ARG A 10 -10.89 6.27 -14.27
CA ARG A 10 -9.91 5.19 -14.46
C ARG A 10 -10.40 3.98 -13.67
N THR A 11 -10.50 2.82 -14.34
CA THR A 11 -10.72 1.56 -13.63
C THR A 11 -9.61 1.36 -12.61
N PRO A 12 -9.94 1.17 -11.32
CA PRO A 12 -8.93 0.92 -10.32
C PRO A 12 -8.14 -0.36 -10.66
N GLY A 13 -6.83 -0.32 -10.46
CA GLY A 13 -5.93 -1.44 -10.76
C GLY A 13 -5.74 -2.37 -9.56
N GLN A 14 -5.18 -3.55 -9.80
CA GLN A 14 -4.76 -4.47 -8.75
C GLN A 14 -3.30 -4.20 -8.37
N ALA A 15 -2.96 -4.41 -7.10
CA ALA A 15 -1.59 -4.50 -6.60
C ALA A 15 -1.39 -5.86 -5.94
N THR A 16 -0.17 -6.37 -5.99
CA THR A 16 0.21 -7.67 -5.41
C THR A 16 1.43 -7.49 -4.52
N ALA A 17 1.37 -8.05 -3.31
CA ALA A 17 2.48 -8.08 -2.38
C ALA A 17 2.86 -9.54 -2.06
N THR A 18 4.07 -9.93 -2.42
CA THR A 18 4.61 -11.26 -2.13
C THR A 18 5.42 -11.23 -0.85
N LEU A 19 5.15 -12.17 0.06
CA LEU A 19 5.87 -12.29 1.33
C LEU A 19 5.91 -13.73 1.83
N ASN A 20 6.87 -14.02 2.70
CA ASN A 20 6.90 -15.27 3.46
C ASN A 20 5.93 -15.13 4.63
N ALA A 21 4.86 -15.93 4.63
CA ALA A 21 3.83 -15.86 5.64
C ALA A 21 4.41 -16.25 7.00
N ASP A 22 4.25 -15.35 7.97
CA ASP A 22 4.82 -15.51 9.31
C ASP A 22 3.82 -15.00 10.35
N PRO A 23 3.21 -15.88 11.18
CA PRO A 23 2.25 -15.48 12.20
C PRO A 23 2.89 -14.70 13.36
N ALA A 24 4.22 -14.70 13.51
CA ALA A 24 4.90 -13.87 14.51
C ALA A 24 4.88 -12.38 14.12
N ASN A 25 4.66 -12.06 12.84
CA ASN A 25 4.56 -10.68 12.37
C ASN A 25 3.11 -10.20 12.40
N ALA A 26 2.82 -9.22 13.26
CA ALA A 26 1.50 -8.63 13.40
C ALA A 26 0.96 -8.05 12.07
N SER A 27 1.81 -7.56 11.17
CA SER A 27 1.35 -7.04 9.88
C SER A 27 0.85 -8.14 8.94
N HIS A 28 1.42 -9.35 9.00
CA HIS A 28 0.95 -10.49 8.21
C HIS A 28 -0.43 -10.96 8.69
N LEU A 29 -0.63 -11.04 10.01
CA LEU A 29 -1.94 -11.32 10.60
C LEU A 29 -2.97 -10.25 10.22
N MET A 30 -2.58 -8.97 10.24
CA MET A 30 -3.44 -7.87 9.84
C MET A 30 -3.88 -7.99 8.38
N LEU A 31 -2.96 -8.28 7.45
CA LEU A 31 -3.30 -8.46 6.03
C LEU A 31 -4.22 -9.66 5.79
N SER A 32 -3.96 -10.79 6.48
CA SER A 32 -4.85 -11.96 6.41
C SER A 32 -6.23 -11.66 6.98
N ASN A 33 -6.32 -11.02 8.14
CA ASN A 33 -7.61 -10.63 8.73
C ASN A 33 -8.38 -9.63 7.86
N MET A 34 -7.69 -8.73 7.16
CA MET A 34 -8.32 -7.84 6.18
C MET A 34 -8.93 -8.59 5.00
N ALA A 35 -8.28 -9.65 4.52
CA ALA A 35 -8.80 -10.48 3.45
C ALA A 35 -10.03 -11.32 3.88
N GLU A 36 -10.05 -11.79 5.12
CA GLU A 36 -11.16 -12.57 5.70
C GLU A 36 -12.35 -11.71 6.15
N SER A 37 -12.13 -10.41 6.35
CA SER A 37 -13.17 -9.49 6.78
C SER A 37 -14.18 -9.22 5.66
N ASN A 38 -15.47 -9.17 6.02
CA ASN A 38 -16.50 -8.67 5.11
C ASN A 38 -16.50 -7.13 5.00
N ASP A 39 -15.72 -6.44 5.84
CA ASP A 39 -15.52 -5.00 5.75
C ASP A 39 -14.52 -4.69 4.63
N GLN A 40 -15.06 -4.18 3.51
CA GLN A 40 -14.28 -3.75 2.35
C GLN A 40 -13.93 -2.26 2.43
N SER A 41 -13.82 -1.71 3.64
CA SER A 41 -13.37 -0.34 3.85
C SER A 41 -11.96 -0.16 3.29
N ASP A 42 -11.79 0.93 2.54
CA ASP A 42 -10.49 1.28 1.98
C ASP A 42 -9.52 1.68 3.10
N VAL A 43 -8.35 1.05 3.11
CA VAL A 43 -7.22 1.46 3.93
C VAL A 43 -6.16 2.13 3.07
N THR A 44 -5.37 3.02 3.69
CA THR A 44 -4.26 3.67 3.02
C THR A 44 -3.00 2.81 3.11
N PHE A 45 -2.46 2.43 1.96
CA PHE A 45 -1.16 1.79 1.83
C PHE A 45 -0.11 2.83 1.48
N ALA A 46 1.02 2.81 2.19
CA ALA A 46 2.20 3.59 1.90
C ALA A 46 3.41 2.67 1.72
N ILE A 47 3.97 2.63 0.52
CA ILE A 47 5.13 1.82 0.18
C ILE A 47 6.34 2.74 0.09
N GLY A 48 7.29 2.59 1.01
CA GLY A 48 8.54 3.33 1.02
C GLY A 48 9.63 2.56 0.26
N TRP A 49 10.40 3.26 -0.56
CA TRP A 49 11.56 2.70 -1.25
C TRP A 49 12.77 2.59 -0.32
N ALA A 50 13.79 1.84 -0.72
CA ALA A 50 15.01 1.68 0.07
C ALA A 50 15.98 2.89 0.00
N ASP A 51 15.55 4.02 -0.56
CA ASP A 51 16.40 5.19 -0.90
C ASP A 51 16.48 6.27 0.21
N GLY A 52 15.99 5.94 1.41
CA GLY A 52 16.05 6.73 2.64
C GLY A 52 15.98 5.81 3.87
N GLU A 53 16.32 6.32 5.05
CA GLU A 53 16.46 5.51 6.27
C GLU A 53 15.33 5.73 7.29
N SER A 54 14.75 6.93 7.28
CA SER A 54 13.73 7.31 8.27
C SER A 54 12.49 6.45 8.15
N LYS A 55 11.89 6.13 9.31
CA LYS A 55 10.70 5.30 9.40
C LYS A 55 9.44 6.18 9.43
N PRO A 56 8.34 5.75 8.79
CA PRO A 56 7.07 6.43 8.91
C PRO A 56 6.55 6.32 10.36
N THR A 57 5.83 7.35 10.80
CA THR A 57 5.22 7.40 12.15
C THR A 57 3.74 7.72 12.06
N ILE A 58 3.01 7.46 13.14
CA ILE A 58 1.63 7.95 13.27
C ILE A 58 1.70 9.47 13.43
N GLY A 59 0.84 10.20 12.71
CA GLY A 59 0.75 11.65 12.82
C GLY A 59 -0.56 12.20 12.31
N SER A 60 -0.97 13.33 12.88
CA SER A 60 -2.22 14.04 12.56
C SER A 60 -1.96 15.46 12.07
N SER A 61 -0.74 15.75 11.62
CA SER A 61 -0.35 17.06 11.11
C SER A 61 -0.92 17.31 9.72
N GLU A 62 -0.93 18.57 9.27
CA GLU A 62 -1.50 19.02 7.99
C GLU A 62 -0.83 18.38 6.75
N GLY A 63 0.33 17.73 6.91
CA GLY A 63 1.01 16.94 5.87
C GLY A 63 0.89 15.42 6.03
N SER A 64 0.12 14.94 7.02
CA SER A 64 -0.06 13.51 7.24
C SER A 64 -1.03 12.90 6.23
N VAL A 65 -0.67 11.73 5.72
CA VAL A 65 -1.45 10.99 4.73
C VAL A 65 -2.29 9.95 5.47
N ASP A 66 -3.57 10.27 5.70
CA ASP A 66 -4.52 9.35 6.34
C ASP A 66 -4.04 8.85 7.73
N GLY A 67 -3.44 9.74 8.52
CA GLY A 67 -2.87 9.41 9.83
C GLY A 67 -1.39 8.97 9.82
N LEU A 68 -0.74 8.95 8.65
CA LEU A 68 0.68 8.61 8.50
C LEU A 68 1.53 9.86 8.23
N THR A 69 2.55 10.10 9.05
CA THR A 69 3.64 11.02 8.71
C THR A 69 4.70 10.25 7.92
N LEU A 70 4.92 10.65 6.68
CA LEU A 70 5.88 10.04 5.76
C LEU A 70 7.14 10.92 5.68
N PRO A 71 8.31 10.42 6.12
CA PRO A 71 9.58 11.15 6.01
C PRO A 71 9.92 11.54 4.57
N SER A 72 10.46 12.74 4.38
CA SER A 72 10.80 13.28 3.06
C SER A 72 12.13 12.78 2.49
N ASP A 73 12.94 12.09 3.30
CA ASP A 73 14.22 11.49 2.90
C ASP A 73 14.06 10.24 2.02
N ARG A 74 12.82 9.76 1.82
CA ARG A 74 12.48 8.52 1.11
C ARG A 74 11.41 8.74 0.03
N THR A 75 11.50 7.97 -1.05
CA THR A 75 10.47 7.94 -2.09
C THR A 75 9.29 7.07 -1.64
N TRP A 76 8.07 7.58 -1.80
CA TRP A 76 6.83 6.90 -1.40
C TRP A 76 5.92 6.63 -2.59
N TYR A 77 5.23 5.50 -2.52
CA TYR A 77 4.05 5.23 -3.34
C TYR A 77 2.85 4.99 -2.42
N VAL A 78 1.86 5.88 -2.48
CA VAL A 78 0.68 5.85 -1.62
C VAL A 78 -0.56 5.58 -2.45
N PHE A 79 -1.43 4.68 -2.00
CA PHE A 79 -2.73 4.47 -2.60
C PHE A 79 -3.74 3.95 -1.57
N LYS A 80 -5.04 4.11 -1.86
CA LYS A 80 -6.13 3.52 -1.08
C LYS A 80 -6.65 2.24 -1.74
N GLY A 81 -7.04 1.27 -0.94
CA GLY A 81 -7.65 0.02 -1.39
C GLY A 81 -7.94 -0.92 -0.24
N TYR A 82 -8.40 -2.12 -0.56
CA TYR A 82 -8.66 -3.19 0.41
C TYR A 82 -7.94 -4.47 -0.01
N VAL A 83 -7.63 -5.33 0.96
CA VAL A 83 -7.04 -6.65 0.68
C VAL A 83 -8.16 -7.56 0.21
N SER A 84 -8.09 -8.03 -1.04
CA SER A 84 -9.13 -8.89 -1.60
C SER A 84 -8.86 -10.37 -1.41
N ASP A 85 -7.60 -10.75 -1.22
CA ASP A 85 -7.20 -12.15 -1.03
C ASP A 85 -5.83 -12.26 -0.35
N PHE A 86 -5.64 -13.32 0.42
CA PHE A 86 -4.38 -13.67 1.10
C PHE A 86 -4.19 -15.20 1.06
N PRO A 87 -3.86 -15.79 -0.11
CA PRO A 87 -3.77 -17.23 -0.25
C PRO A 87 -2.48 -17.77 0.37
N PHE A 88 -2.57 -18.88 1.11
CA PHE A 88 -1.39 -19.59 1.64
C PHE A 88 -0.92 -20.67 0.67
N ASP A 89 0.37 -20.66 0.34
CA ASP A 89 1.04 -21.70 -0.44
C ASP A 89 1.89 -22.59 0.48
N PHE A 90 1.53 -23.88 0.53
CA PHE A 90 2.18 -24.89 1.36
C PHE A 90 2.97 -25.86 0.47
N GLN A 91 4.29 -25.86 0.64
CA GLN A 91 5.20 -26.72 -0.10
C GLN A 91 6.15 -27.42 0.88
N GLY A 92 6.54 -28.67 0.57
CA GLY A 92 7.47 -29.44 1.39
C GLY A 92 8.87 -28.81 1.40
N ASN A 93 9.54 -28.85 2.55
CA ASN A 93 10.91 -28.34 2.75
C ASN A 93 11.11 -26.84 2.43
N THR A 94 10.07 -26.01 2.53
CA THR A 94 10.17 -24.55 2.36
C THR A 94 9.28 -23.81 3.35
N VAL A 95 9.50 -22.50 3.46
CA VAL A 95 8.64 -21.60 4.23
C VAL A 95 7.31 -21.41 3.51
N VAL A 96 6.24 -21.17 4.28
CA VAL A 96 4.92 -20.84 3.73
C VAL A 96 5.00 -19.49 3.03
N GLN A 97 4.53 -19.42 1.79
CA GLN A 97 4.51 -18.20 1.01
C GLN A 97 3.09 -17.69 0.82
N THR A 98 2.96 -16.40 0.53
CA THR A 98 1.69 -15.82 0.10
C THR A 98 1.92 -14.72 -0.93
N SER A 99 0.92 -14.52 -1.77
CA SER A 99 0.83 -13.43 -2.73
C SER A 99 -0.45 -12.65 -2.47
N ALA A 100 -0.40 -11.76 -1.47
CA ALA A 100 -1.53 -10.95 -1.06
C ALA A 100 -1.99 -10.03 -2.19
N THR A 101 -3.29 -10.01 -2.44
CA THR A 101 -3.90 -9.22 -3.50
C THR A 101 -4.63 -8.03 -2.91
N ILE A 102 -4.33 -6.83 -3.43
CA ILE A 102 -4.93 -5.58 -2.99
C ILE A 102 -5.67 -4.96 -4.16
N GLN A 103 -6.97 -4.75 -4.01
CA GLN A 103 -7.77 -4.00 -4.98
C GLN A 103 -7.69 -2.53 -4.62
N ARG A 104 -7.16 -1.74 -5.55
CA ARG A 104 -7.06 -0.29 -5.33
C ARG A 104 -8.43 0.31 -5.57
N SER A 105 -8.74 1.39 -4.87
CA SER A 105 -10.01 2.12 -5.06
C SER A 105 -9.81 3.48 -5.71
N GLY A 106 -8.55 3.91 -5.86
CA GLY A 106 -8.21 5.18 -6.48
C GLY A 106 -6.83 5.22 -7.14
N GLN A 107 -6.49 6.40 -7.65
CA GLN A 107 -5.16 6.68 -8.17
C GLN A 107 -4.15 6.63 -7.03
N GLY A 108 -2.95 6.12 -7.33
CA GLY A 108 -1.82 6.16 -6.41
C GLY A 108 -0.99 7.41 -6.67
N ALA A 109 -0.45 7.98 -5.61
CA ALA A 109 0.49 9.08 -5.64
C ALA A 109 1.91 8.52 -5.57
N TRP A 110 2.75 8.94 -6.51
CA TRP A 110 4.19 8.72 -6.44
C TRP A 110 4.84 10.01 -5.94
N ILE A 111 5.44 9.94 -4.75
CA ILE A 111 6.00 11.08 -4.04
C ILE A 111 7.51 10.87 -4.00
N PRO A 112 8.30 11.60 -4.81
CA PRO A 112 9.75 11.49 -4.79
C PRO A 112 10.31 12.03 -3.48
N LYS A 113 11.46 11.49 -3.03
CA LYS A 113 12.19 12.09 -1.92
C LYS A 113 12.61 13.53 -2.23
N GLU A 114 12.65 14.37 -1.21
CA GLU A 114 13.17 15.73 -1.32
C GLU A 114 14.64 15.68 -1.74
N GLN A 115 14.99 16.46 -2.76
CA GLN A 115 16.38 16.65 -3.15
C GLN A 115 16.95 17.82 -2.34
N PRO A 116 18.25 17.81 -2.00
CA PRO A 116 18.88 18.99 -1.43
C PRO A 116 18.69 20.19 -2.38
N GLY A 117 17.86 21.16 -1.99
CA GLY A 117 17.61 22.40 -2.75
C GLY A 117 16.24 22.54 -3.43
N SER A 118 15.26 21.66 -3.16
CA SER A 118 13.85 21.85 -3.58
C SER A 118 13.01 22.55 -2.53
#